data_AF-A0A519T0W7-F1
#
_entry.id   AF-A0A519T0W7-F1
#
_cell.length_a   1.000
_cell.length_b   1.000
_cell.length_c   1.000
_cell.angle_alpha   90.00
_cell.angle_beta   90.00
_cell.angle_gamma   90.00
#
_symmetry.space_group_name_H-M   'P 1'
#
loop_
_entity.id
_entity.type
_entity.pdbx_description
1 polymer ?
#
loop_
_entity_poly.entity_id
_entity_poly.type
_entity_poly.pdbx_seq_one_letter_code
_entity_poly.pdbx_strand_id
1 'polypeptide(L)'
;TFSYGKPTVSRANIGPGQGLDVAVAVRNTGNYDGEEVAQLYLRDLVGSSTRPVKELKGFLKINLKKGEVRQLTFHLTAEDLKFYNDDLKFVAEPGDFEVFVGGNSRDVQMANFTLTK
;
A
#
# COMPACT_ATOMS: atom_id res chain seq x y z
N THR A 1 -21.14 -4.57 2.39
CA THR A 1 -20.20 -3.44 2.28
C THR A 1 -19.00 -3.75 3.14
N PHE A 2 -17.86 -3.15 2.83
CA PHE A 2 -16.62 -3.36 3.56
C PHE A 2 -16.10 -2.02 4.05
N SER A 3 -15.53 -2.01 5.26
CA SER A 3 -14.86 -0.84 5.82
C SER A 3 -13.40 -1.14 6.07
N TYR A 4 -12.55 -0.17 5.77
CA TYR A 4 -11.11 -0.23 5.99
C TYR A 4 -10.73 0.62 7.19
N GLY A 5 -9.92 0.06 8.08
CA GLY A 5 -9.26 0.80 9.16
C GLY A 5 -8.08 1.63 8.64
N LYS A 6 -7.47 2.41 9.54
CA LYS A 6 -6.23 3.12 9.22
C LYS A 6 -5.10 2.11 8.99
N PRO A 7 -4.39 2.14 7.84
CA PRO A 7 -3.27 1.26 7.60
C PRO A 7 -2.09 1.65 8.51
N THR A 8 -1.28 0.67 8.84
CA THR A 8 -0.06 0.82 9.64
C THR A 8 1.11 0.22 8.90
N VAL A 9 2.23 0.93 8.89
CA VAL A 9 3.50 0.43 8.37
C VAL A 9 4.31 -0.21 9.50
N SER A 10 5.01 -1.32 9.23
CA SER A 10 5.86 -1.97 10.24
C SER A 10 7.07 -1.11 10.63
N ARG A 11 7.47 -0.18 9.75
CA ARG A 11 8.57 0.77 9.97
C ARG A 11 8.22 2.10 9.34
N ALA A 12 8.44 3.19 10.08
CA ALA A 12 8.30 4.54 9.54
C ALA A 12 9.48 4.94 8.65
N ASN A 13 10.64 4.31 8.83
CA ASN A 13 11.86 4.54 8.05
C ASN A 13 12.43 3.21 7.59
N ILE A 14 12.81 3.11 6.32
CA ILE A 14 13.51 1.95 5.75
C ILE A 14 14.78 2.39 5.03
N GLY A 15 15.82 1.56 5.07
CA GLY A 15 17.04 1.79 4.31
C GLY A 15 16.98 1.21 2.89
N PRO A 16 17.98 1.50 2.04
CA PRO A 16 18.08 0.92 0.71
C PRO A 16 18.07 -0.62 0.76
N GLY A 17 17.28 -1.25 -0.12
CA GLY A 17 17.17 -2.71 -0.17
C GLY A 17 16.27 -3.33 0.90
N GLN A 18 15.70 -2.54 1.81
CA GLN A 18 14.74 -3.03 2.81
C GLN A 18 13.30 -2.94 2.30
N GLY A 19 12.50 -3.94 2.66
CA GLY A 19 11.05 -3.91 2.53
C GLY A 19 10.35 -3.49 3.83
N LEU A 20 9.03 -3.34 3.77
CA LEU A 20 8.18 -3.12 4.93
C LEU A 20 6.83 -3.80 4.74
N ASP A 21 6.12 -3.97 5.86
CA ASP A 21 4.79 -4.54 5.87
C ASP A 21 3.76 -3.43 6.06
N VAL A 22 2.72 -3.44 5.23
CA VAL A 22 1.55 -2.57 5.37
C VAL A 22 0.39 -3.41 5.85
N ALA A 23 -0.05 -3.17 7.08
CA ALA A 23 -1.20 -3.86 7.66
C ALA A 23 -2.45 -2.99 7.67
N VAL A 24 -3.61 -3.58 7.39
CA VAL A 24 -4.91 -2.90 7.48
C VAL A 24 -5.98 -3.85 8.01
N ALA A 25 -6.87 -3.36 8.87
CA ALA A 25 -8.06 -4.10 9.27
C ALA A 25 -9.19 -3.88 8.25
N VAL A 26 -9.75 -4.97 7.73
CA VAL A 26 -10.91 -4.95 6.83
C VAL A 26 -12.07 -5.64 7.52
N ARG A 27 -13.22 -4.97 7.55
CA ARG A 27 -14.45 -5.49 8.17
C ARG A 27 -15.58 -5.60 7.16
N ASN A 28 -16.27 -6.73 7.15
CA ASN A 28 -17.56 -6.83 6.46
C ASN A 28 -18.65 -6.18 7.31
N THR A 29 -19.10 -4.99 6.89
CA THR A 29 -20.18 -4.23 7.51
C THR A 29 -21.53 -4.46 6.84
N GLY A 30 -21.59 -5.34 5.83
CA GLY A 30 -22.81 -5.71 5.14
C GLY A 30 -23.69 -6.69 5.90
N ASN A 31 -24.81 -7.04 5.29
CA ASN A 31 -25.76 -8.02 5.82
C ASN A 31 -25.50 -9.47 5.37
N TYR A 32 -24.50 -9.69 4.53
CA TYR A 32 -24.21 -10.96 3.88
C TYR A 32 -22.71 -11.25 3.91
N ASP A 33 -22.37 -12.53 3.85
CA ASP A 33 -21.01 -12.99 3.57
C ASP A 33 -20.63 -12.53 2.16
N GLY A 34 -19.35 -12.19 1.96
CA GLY A 34 -18.93 -11.64 0.67
C GLY A 34 -17.43 -11.70 0.47
N GLU A 35 -17.04 -11.59 -0.79
CA GLU A 35 -15.65 -11.43 -1.19
C GLU A 35 -15.31 -9.96 -1.41
N GLU A 36 -14.10 -9.57 -1.04
CA GLU A 36 -13.56 -8.23 -1.22
C GLU A 36 -12.14 -8.31 -1.78
N VAL A 37 -11.78 -7.38 -2.67
CA VAL A 37 -10.42 -7.26 -3.21
C VAL A 37 -9.78 -6.01 -2.62
N ALA A 38 -8.96 -6.20 -1.59
CA ALA A 38 -8.17 -5.13 -1.01
C ALA A 38 -6.96 -4.82 -1.90
N GLN A 39 -6.81 -3.57 -2.30
CA GLN A 39 -5.78 -3.09 -3.23
C GLN A 39 -4.80 -2.18 -2.48
N LEU A 40 -3.50 -2.38 -2.71
CA LEU A 40 -2.41 -1.56 -2.19
C LEU A 40 -1.83 -0.72 -3.32
N TYR A 41 -1.80 0.59 -3.13
CA TYR A 41 -1.11 1.53 -4.01
C TYR A 41 0.03 2.23 -3.31
N LEU A 42 1.02 2.63 -4.09
CA LEU A 42 2.15 3.43 -3.66
C LEU A 42 2.20 4.74 -4.43
N ARG A 43 2.61 5.81 -3.75
CA ARG A 43 2.98 7.08 -4.36
C ARG A 43 4.31 7.53 -3.80
N ASP A 44 5.18 7.96 -4.70
CA ASP A 44 6.44 8.60 -4.36
C ASP A 44 6.23 10.11 -4.38
N LEU A 45 6.48 10.78 -3.24
CA LEU A 45 6.31 12.23 -3.10
C LEU A 45 7.54 13.01 -3.56
N VAL A 46 8.70 12.35 -3.62
CA VAL A 46 10.00 12.97 -3.91
C VAL A 46 10.65 12.21 -5.05
N GLY A 47 10.10 12.37 -6.25
CA GLY A 47 10.71 11.88 -7.48
C GLY A 47 11.49 12.98 -8.18
N SER A 48 12.69 12.67 -8.68
CA SER A 48 13.41 13.50 -9.65
C SER A 48 12.62 13.77 -10.94
N SER A 49 11.63 12.91 -11.24
CA SER A 49 10.69 13.02 -12.36
C SER A 49 9.24 12.95 -11.88
N THR A 50 8.29 13.40 -12.71
CA THR A 50 6.86 13.42 -12.34
C THR A 50 6.35 11.98 -12.19
N ARG A 51 6.02 11.58 -10.96
CA ARG A 51 5.52 10.23 -10.65
C ARG A 51 3.99 10.15 -10.72
N PRO A 52 3.41 8.98 -11.08
CA PRO A 52 1.98 8.77 -10.99
C PRO A 52 1.46 9.00 -9.57
N VAL A 53 0.24 9.52 -9.46
CA VAL A 53 -0.37 9.81 -8.15
C VAL A 53 -0.61 8.52 -7.34
N LYS A 54 -0.83 7.37 -8.00
CA LYS A 54 -0.98 6.05 -7.36
C LYS A 54 -0.54 4.95 -8.34
N GLU A 55 0.34 4.05 -7.90
CA GLU A 55 0.73 2.84 -8.62
C GLU A 55 0.25 1.60 -7.84
N LEU A 56 -0.51 0.69 -8.48
CA LEU A 56 -0.93 -0.56 -7.84
C LEU A 56 0.29 -1.47 -7.64
N LYS A 57 0.59 -1.82 -6.38
CA LYS A 57 1.71 -2.71 -6.02
C LYS A 57 1.26 -4.10 -5.58
N GLY A 58 0.02 -4.24 -5.14
CA GLY A 58 -0.51 -5.55 -4.75
C GLY A 58 -2.01 -5.54 -4.53
N PHE A 59 -2.60 -6.72 -4.51
CA PHE A 59 -3.98 -6.92 -4.14
C PHE A 59 -4.18 -8.27 -3.44
N LEU A 60 -5.15 -8.33 -2.54
CA LEU A 60 -5.53 -9.55 -1.82
C LEU A 60 -7.03 -9.73 -1.94
N LYS A 61 -7.44 -10.88 -2.47
CA LYS A 61 -8.84 -11.29 -2.48
C LYS A 61 -9.14 -12.07 -1.19
N ILE A 62 -10.13 -11.61 -0.45
CA ILE A 62 -10.54 -12.22 0.81
C ILE A 62 -12.03 -12.52 0.83
N ASN A 63 -12.41 -13.59 1.50
CA ASN A 63 -13.79 -13.88 1.85
C ASN A 63 -13.99 -13.58 3.34
N LEU A 64 -15.00 -12.76 3.66
CA LEU A 64 -15.35 -12.38 5.02
C LEU A 64 -16.82 -12.68 5.29
N LYS A 65 -17.08 -13.37 6.40
CA LYS A 65 -18.44 -13.55 6.91
C LYS A 65 -19.04 -12.23 7.38
N LYS A 66 -20.36 -12.17 7.47
CA LYS A 66 -21.08 -11.02 8.03
C LYS A 66 -20.49 -10.63 9.39
N GLY A 67 -20.05 -9.38 9.52
CA GLY A 67 -19.50 -8.83 10.74
C GLY A 67 -18.04 -9.21 11.04
N GLU A 68 -17.44 -10.11 10.25
CA GLU A 68 -16.05 -10.54 10.41
C GLU A 68 -15.08 -9.37 10.17
N VAL A 69 -14.01 -9.33 10.97
CA VAL A 69 -12.87 -8.43 10.81
C VAL A 69 -11.65 -9.29 10.56
N ARG A 70 -10.88 -8.95 9.53
CA ARG A 70 -9.59 -9.59 9.25
C ARG A 70 -8.51 -8.54 9.08
N GLN A 71 -7.35 -8.81 9.69
CA GLN A 71 -6.15 -8.03 9.43
C GLN A 71 -5.47 -8.58 8.18
N LEU A 72 -5.24 -7.71 7.21
CA LEU A 72 -4.48 -8.00 6.01
C LEU A 72 -3.10 -7.40 6.14
N THR A 73 -2.10 -8.11 5.64
CA THR A 73 -0.72 -7.65 5.58
C THR A 73 -0.25 -7.74 4.15
N PHE A 74 0.25 -6.63 3.62
CA PHE A 74 0.90 -6.55 2.33
C PHE A 74 2.39 -6.39 2.55
N HIS A 75 3.19 -7.14 1.80
CA HIS A 75 4.64 -7.08 1.86
C HIS A 75 5.15 -6.21 0.70
N LEU A 76 5.68 -5.03 1.02
CA LEU A 76 6.39 -4.20 0.05
C LEU A 76 7.87 -4.54 0.11
N THR A 77 8.42 -4.92 -1.03
CA THR A 77 9.85 -5.15 -1.20
C THR A 77 10.55 -3.88 -1.67
N ALA A 78 11.88 -3.85 -1.57
CA ALA A 78 12.65 -2.74 -2.12
C ALA A 78 12.51 -2.61 -3.65
N GLU A 79 12.13 -3.68 -4.36
CA GLU A 79 11.90 -3.65 -5.81
C GLU A 79 10.59 -2.93 -6.16
N ASP A 80 9.58 -3.03 -5.30
CA ASP A 80 8.30 -2.32 -5.48
C ASP A 80 8.46 -0.80 -5.42
N LEU A 81 9.52 -0.33 -4.76
CA LEU A 81 9.87 1.09 -4.61
C LEU A 81 10.71 1.61 -5.78
N LYS A 82 11.31 0.72 -6.58
CA LYS A 82 12.16 1.12 -7.70
C LYS A 82 11.31 1.61 -8.87
N PHE A 83 11.88 2.55 -9.61
CA PHE A 83 11.33 3.07 -10.85
C PHE A 83 12.46 3.33 -11.85
N TYR A 84 12.09 3.50 -13.11
CA TYR A 84 13.03 3.95 -14.13
C TYR A 84 13.17 5.46 -14.06
N ASN A 85 14.37 5.95 -13.75
CA ASN A 85 14.70 7.37 -13.84
C ASN A 85 14.97 7.78 -15.30
N ASP A 86 15.27 9.06 -15.54
CA ASP A 86 15.52 9.60 -16.88
C ASP A 86 16.75 8.95 -17.58
N ASP A 87 17.68 8.35 -16.81
CA ASP A 87 18.83 7.58 -17.31
C ASP A 87 18.48 6.10 -17.62
N LEU A 88 17.20 5.72 -17.57
CA LEU A 88 16.71 4.33 -17.70
C LEU A 88 17.31 3.36 -16.66
N LYS A 89 17.70 3.87 -15.49
CA LYS A 89 18.19 3.05 -14.38
C LYS A 89 17.03 2.70 -13.45
N PHE A 90 16.94 1.43 -13.07
CA PHE A 90 15.92 0.93 -12.15
C PHE A 90 16.37 1.14 -10.69
N VAL A 91 16.04 2.29 -10.13
CA VAL A 91 16.52 2.76 -8.82
C VAL A 91 15.37 3.21 -7.93
N ALA A 92 15.58 3.18 -6.61
CA ALA A 92 14.70 3.79 -5.63
C ALA A 92 15.44 4.99 -5.03
N GLU A 93 14.81 6.17 -5.08
CA GLU A 93 15.40 7.41 -4.57
C GLU A 93 14.96 7.61 -3.11
N PRO A 94 15.87 8.01 -2.20
CA PRO A 94 15.49 8.37 -0.84
C PRO A 94 14.46 9.50 -0.83
N GLY A 95 13.39 9.33 -0.04
CA GLY A 95 12.25 10.22 -0.08
C GLY A 95 11.05 9.72 0.72
N ASP A 96 10.01 10.53 0.76
CA ASP A 96 8.76 10.19 1.44
C ASP A 96 7.82 9.45 0.49
N PHE A 97 7.23 8.37 1.00
CA PHE A 97 6.29 7.53 0.29
C PHE A 97 4.93 7.52 1.00
N GLU A 98 3.86 7.57 0.22
CA GLU A 98 2.49 7.35 0.68
C GLU A 98 2.03 5.96 0.23
N VAL A 99 1.52 5.17 1.16
CA VAL A 99 0.80 3.92 0.87
C VAL A 99 -0.69 4.14 1.01
N PHE A 100 -1.44 3.59 0.08
CA PHE A 100 -2.89 3.66 0.06
C PHE A 100 -3.48 2.26 0.04
N VAL A 101 -4.45 2.00 0.90
CA VAL A 101 -5.16 0.72 0.92
C VAL A 101 -6.66 0.93 0.87
N GLY A 102 -7.35 0.24 -0.02
CA GLY A 102 -8.80 0.32 -0.15
C GLY A 102 -9.39 -0.74 -1.07
N GLY A 103 -10.72 -0.78 -1.16
CA GLY A 103 -11.44 -1.67 -2.08
C GLY A 103 -11.44 -1.18 -3.53
N ASN A 104 -11.04 0.08 -3.76
CA ASN A 104 -10.88 0.69 -5.08
C ASN A 104 -9.84 1.81 -5.03
N SER A 105 -9.48 2.38 -6.18
CA SER A 105 -8.43 3.41 -6.30
C SER A 105 -8.84 4.80 -5.77
N ARG A 106 -10.13 5.06 -5.59
CA ARG A 106 -10.67 6.35 -5.12
C ARG A 106 -10.81 6.39 -3.61
N ASP A 107 -11.47 5.38 -3.04
CA ASP A 107 -11.86 5.31 -1.63
C ASP A 107 -10.80 4.50 -0.85
N VAL A 108 -9.72 5.18 -0.49
CA VAL A 108 -8.53 4.57 0.13
C VAL A 108 -8.20 5.21 1.48
N GLN A 109 -7.60 4.41 2.35
CA GLN A 109 -6.97 4.84 3.59
C GLN A 109 -5.46 4.98 3.38
N MET A 110 -4.81 5.87 4.12
CA MET A 110 -3.42 6.26 3.86
C MET A 110 -2.51 6.07 5.08
N ALA A 111 -1.26 5.68 4.83
CA ALA A 111 -0.14 5.79 5.75
C ALA A 111 1.11 6.25 5.00
N ASN A 112 2.12 6.68 5.75
CA ASN A 112 3.38 7.20 5.22
C ASN A 112 4.58 6.45 5.79
N PHE A 113 5.67 6.44 5.02
CA PHE A 113 6.99 6.02 5.46
C PHE A 113 8.05 6.73 4.64
N THR A 114 9.30 6.72 5.11
CA THR A 114 10.44 7.38 4.46
C THR A 114 11.49 6.35 4.07
N LEU A 115 11.98 6.42 2.84
CA LEU A 115 13.17 5.70 2.40
C LEU A 115 14.39 6.57 2.69
N THR A 116 15.24 6.11 3.60
CA THR A 116 16.47 6.82 3.99
C THR A 116 17.60 6.55 2.99
N LYS A 117 18.63 7.39 3.05
CA LYS A 117 19.90 7.16 2.34
C LYS A 117 20.60 5.89 2.83
#